data_AF-A0A9P6V3T5-F1
#
_entry.id   AF-A0A9P6V3T5-F1
#
_cell.length_a   1.000
_cell.length_b   1.000
_cell.length_c   1.000
_cell.angle_alpha   90.00
_cell.angle_beta   90.00
_cell.angle_gamma   90.00
#
_symmetry.space_group_name_H-M   'P 1'
#
loop_
_entity.id
_entity.type
_entity.pdbx_description
1 polymer ?
#
loop_
_entity_poly.entity_id
_entity_poly.type
_entity_poly.pdbx_seq_one_letter_code
_entity_poly.pdbx_strand_id
1 'polypeptide(L)'
;MDEYVRNSPCPVPLYNQSVGNWGLQDQKLAFEWVRENISALGGDNKNVTAFGQSAGSLSLHHHMLLPAHYGLFDQAILQSAAVGALPTGTVEQEGQILFDGLVAALGIPAELSALEKVERLRAASTEELKKAGEATPPGLAFRPFHDGGKVIPSAIPLEAWITLPSSYDPNLQSVMIGSNKNEGFGISASFGELSLKTWPGLLKAIAPTPQFETLFKSAYGDPKTDKDVTKIVDCYPGDLIFQVPIERAVDALLEVKKSRQEPFRLERYHFDLEIGSTTRALPGCGSIHGGELLYVFDPPMNEDVLTATERAAAKEVQKRWIAFANQQPVLDDHGKVAIVEKGEAIIWTKDYRVEVGEGRRLSEKVLAYWEAVIKAKLERIQQGLDAHHKEI
;
A
#
# COMPACT_ATOMS: atom_id res chain seq x y z
N MET A 1 20.11 -12.46 -13.40
CA MET A 1 19.58 -12.27 -12.03
C MET A 1 20.17 -13.31 -11.08
N ASP A 2 20.18 -14.60 -11.45
CA ASP A 2 20.92 -15.66 -10.72
C ASP A 2 22.43 -15.41 -10.55
N GLU A 3 23.08 -14.78 -11.53
CA GLU A 3 24.53 -14.56 -11.52
C GLU A 3 24.98 -13.49 -10.52
N TYR A 4 24.11 -12.50 -10.25
CA TYR A 4 24.39 -11.42 -9.29
C TYR A 4 24.27 -11.91 -7.84
N VAL A 5 23.30 -12.80 -7.57
CA VAL A 5 23.12 -13.43 -6.25
C VAL A 5 24.24 -14.42 -5.94
N ARG A 6 24.77 -15.15 -6.94
CA ARG A 6 25.90 -16.08 -6.76
C ARG A 6 27.24 -15.37 -6.50
N ASN A 7 27.40 -14.17 -7.04
CA ASN A 7 28.65 -13.41 -6.97
C ASN A 7 28.64 -12.32 -5.88
N SER A 8 27.63 -12.31 -5.01
CA SER A 8 27.64 -11.44 -3.82
C SER A 8 28.86 -11.79 -2.93
N PRO A 9 29.63 -10.81 -2.46
CA PRO A 9 30.77 -11.04 -1.56
C PRO A 9 30.37 -11.67 -0.22
N CYS A 10 29.07 -11.72 0.08
CA CYS A 10 28.49 -12.43 1.21
C CYS A 10 27.37 -13.36 0.72
N PRO A 11 27.69 -14.56 0.19
CA PRO A 11 26.68 -15.49 -0.30
C PRO A 11 25.88 -16.06 0.88
N VAL A 12 24.58 -15.74 0.95
CA VAL A 12 23.69 -16.24 2.00
C VAL A 12 23.30 -17.70 1.69
N PRO A 13 23.67 -18.70 2.51
CA PRO A 13 23.36 -20.11 2.25
C PRO A 13 21.84 -20.34 2.28
N LEU A 14 21.32 -20.97 1.22
CA LEU A 14 19.89 -20.98 0.88
C LEU A 14 18.96 -21.83 1.77
N TYR A 15 19.44 -22.66 2.70
CA TYR A 15 18.58 -23.67 3.35
C TYR A 15 18.54 -23.66 4.89
N ASN A 16 19.34 -22.84 5.60
CA ASN A 16 19.44 -22.90 7.08
C ASN A 16 19.14 -21.59 7.84
N GLN A 17 18.50 -20.60 7.22
CA GLN A 17 18.15 -19.33 7.90
C GLN A 17 16.73 -18.92 7.52
N SER A 18 15.92 -18.44 8.48
CA SER A 18 14.54 -18.00 8.23
C SER A 18 14.56 -16.70 7.44
N VAL A 19 13.85 -16.62 6.31
CA VAL A 19 14.02 -15.55 5.32
C VAL A 19 12.91 -14.50 5.32
N GLY A 20 12.17 -14.40 6.42
CA GLY A 20 11.09 -13.43 6.58
C GLY A 20 9.99 -13.59 5.53
N ASN A 21 9.18 -12.53 5.37
CA ASN A 21 8.04 -12.50 4.43
C ASN A 21 7.04 -13.68 4.59
N TRP A 22 7.01 -14.34 5.76
CA TRP A 22 6.14 -15.49 6.03
C TRP A 22 4.66 -15.16 5.84
N GLY A 23 4.21 -13.94 6.19
CA GLY A 23 2.84 -13.52 5.93
C GLY A 23 2.47 -13.50 4.44
N LEU A 24 3.40 -13.18 3.53
CA LEU A 24 3.18 -13.31 2.08
C LEU A 24 3.16 -14.78 1.65
N GLN A 25 3.96 -15.64 2.27
CA GLN A 25 3.95 -17.08 2.00
C GLN A 25 2.66 -17.75 2.49
N ASP A 26 2.13 -17.33 3.64
CA ASP A 26 0.84 -17.80 4.16
C ASP A 26 -0.29 -17.42 3.21
N GLN A 27 -0.29 -16.18 2.71
CA GLN A 27 -1.26 -15.72 1.70
C GLN A 27 -1.12 -16.49 0.38
N LYS A 28 0.11 -16.72 -0.09
CA LYS A 28 0.38 -17.57 -1.26
C LYS A 28 -0.24 -18.95 -1.09
N LEU A 29 0.04 -19.61 0.03
CA LEU A 29 -0.49 -20.95 0.33
C LEU A 29 -2.03 -20.95 0.36
N ALA A 30 -2.66 -19.90 0.91
CA ALA A 30 -4.11 -19.76 0.91
C ALA A 30 -4.67 -19.65 -0.51
N PHE A 31 -4.03 -18.88 -1.40
CA PHE A 31 -4.46 -18.78 -2.80
C PHE A 31 -4.22 -20.08 -3.58
N GLU A 32 -3.12 -20.80 -3.34
CA GLU A 32 -2.88 -22.13 -3.91
C GLU A 32 -3.98 -23.10 -3.47
N TRP A 33 -4.35 -23.08 -2.18
CA TRP A 33 -5.46 -23.86 -1.67
C TRP A 33 -6.78 -23.50 -2.37
N VAL A 34 -7.08 -22.22 -2.57
CA VAL A 34 -8.27 -21.78 -3.32
C VAL A 34 -8.25 -22.34 -4.74
N ARG A 35 -7.14 -22.21 -5.47
CA ARG A 35 -7.00 -22.75 -6.83
C ARG A 35 -7.24 -24.26 -6.90
N GLU A 36 -6.76 -25.00 -5.92
CA GLU A 36 -6.87 -26.46 -5.87
C GLU A 36 -8.25 -26.94 -5.38
N ASN A 37 -8.91 -26.20 -4.49
CA ASN A 37 -10.02 -26.75 -3.69
C ASN A 37 -11.36 -26.01 -3.84
N ILE A 38 -11.38 -24.76 -4.31
CA ILE A 38 -12.62 -23.94 -4.24
C ILE A 38 -13.78 -24.52 -5.06
N SER A 39 -13.49 -25.30 -6.10
CA SER A 39 -14.52 -26.00 -6.89
C SER A 39 -15.33 -27.02 -6.07
N ALA A 40 -14.77 -27.59 -5.00
CA ALA A 40 -15.51 -28.46 -4.09
C ALA A 40 -16.56 -27.69 -3.26
N LEU A 41 -16.41 -26.37 -3.13
CA LEU A 41 -17.34 -25.47 -2.44
C LEU A 41 -18.28 -24.72 -3.41
N GLY A 42 -18.26 -25.08 -4.69
CA GLY A 42 -19.08 -24.45 -5.73
C GLY A 42 -18.49 -23.17 -6.33
N GLY A 43 -17.25 -22.80 -6.00
CA GLY A 43 -16.55 -21.69 -6.64
C GLY A 43 -15.88 -22.08 -7.96
N ASP A 44 -15.54 -21.08 -8.78
CA ASP A 44 -14.81 -21.27 -10.02
C ASP A 44 -13.31 -20.99 -9.81
N ASN A 45 -12.47 -22.02 -9.89
CA ASN A 45 -11.03 -21.86 -9.74
C ASN A 45 -10.34 -21.22 -10.95
N LYS A 46 -11.08 -20.90 -12.02
CA LYS A 46 -10.62 -20.13 -13.19
C LYS A 46 -11.16 -18.70 -13.22
N ASN A 47 -11.89 -18.29 -12.17
CA ASN A 47 -12.34 -16.93 -11.97
C ASN A 47 -12.16 -16.53 -10.51
N VAL A 48 -10.90 -16.36 -10.10
CA VAL A 48 -10.51 -15.97 -8.75
C VAL A 48 -10.19 -14.49 -8.71
N THR A 49 -11.02 -13.70 -8.02
CA THR A 49 -10.74 -12.30 -7.71
C THR A 49 -10.16 -12.18 -6.30
N ALA A 50 -8.92 -11.72 -6.18
CA ALA A 50 -8.36 -11.28 -4.91
C ALA A 50 -8.74 -9.82 -4.64
N PHE A 51 -9.07 -9.49 -3.39
CA PHE A 51 -9.36 -8.12 -2.98
C PHE A 51 -8.81 -7.85 -1.59
N GLY A 52 -8.31 -6.64 -1.38
CA GLY A 52 -7.66 -6.29 -0.12
C GLY A 52 -7.62 -4.79 0.09
N GLN A 53 -7.63 -4.40 1.36
CA GLN A 53 -7.56 -3.00 1.80
C GLN A 53 -6.26 -2.75 2.54
N SER A 54 -5.66 -1.56 2.36
CA SER A 54 -4.43 -1.13 3.03
C SER A 54 -3.31 -2.17 2.88
N ALA A 55 -2.74 -2.69 3.99
CA ALA A 55 -1.74 -3.74 3.96
C ALA A 55 -2.15 -4.98 3.13
N GLY A 56 -3.45 -5.31 3.07
CA GLY A 56 -3.97 -6.35 2.18
C GLY A 56 -3.83 -5.98 0.70
N SER A 57 -4.17 -4.75 0.33
CA SER A 57 -3.95 -4.22 -1.03
C SER A 57 -2.47 -4.20 -1.41
N LEU A 58 -1.62 -3.73 -0.49
CA LEU A 58 -0.16 -3.76 -0.64
C LEU A 58 0.35 -5.19 -0.87
N SER A 59 -0.17 -6.17 -0.12
CA SER A 59 0.20 -7.58 -0.28
C SER A 59 -0.23 -8.14 -1.63
N LEU A 60 -1.45 -7.84 -2.09
CA LEU A 60 -1.91 -8.25 -3.42
C LEU A 60 -1.07 -7.64 -4.54
N HIS A 61 -0.69 -6.36 -4.41
CA HIS A 61 0.21 -5.74 -5.36
C HIS A 61 1.60 -6.42 -5.35
N HIS A 62 2.11 -6.89 -4.19
CA HIS A 62 3.28 -7.78 -4.17
C HIS A 62 3.02 -9.09 -4.92
N HIS A 63 1.91 -9.80 -4.66
CA HIS A 63 1.59 -11.06 -5.36
C HIS A 63 1.52 -10.89 -6.88
N MET A 64 1.04 -9.74 -7.37
CA MET A 64 1.04 -9.41 -8.80
C MET A 64 2.45 -9.25 -9.39
N LEU A 65 3.46 -8.94 -8.57
CA LEU A 65 4.81 -8.57 -9.00
C LEU A 65 5.86 -9.68 -8.79
N LEU A 66 5.52 -10.72 -8.04
CA LEU A 66 6.44 -11.77 -7.63
C LEU A 66 6.29 -12.99 -8.54
N PRO A 67 7.30 -13.36 -9.35
CA PRO A 67 7.18 -14.48 -10.30
C PRO A 67 6.77 -15.82 -9.67
N ALA A 68 7.23 -16.09 -8.44
CA ALA A 68 6.86 -17.29 -7.69
C ALA A 68 5.38 -17.30 -7.24
N HIS A 69 4.68 -16.18 -7.36
CA HIS A 69 3.30 -15.96 -6.95
C HIS A 69 2.37 -15.72 -8.16
N TYR A 70 2.86 -15.88 -9.38
CA TYR A 70 2.02 -15.77 -10.58
C TYR A 70 1.00 -16.91 -10.65
N GLY A 71 -0.18 -16.61 -11.17
CA GLY A 71 -1.30 -17.54 -11.32
C GLY A 71 -2.14 -17.73 -10.06
N LEU A 72 -1.86 -17.03 -8.96
CA LEU A 72 -2.63 -17.19 -7.71
C LEU A 72 -4.08 -16.69 -7.80
N PHE A 73 -4.32 -15.65 -8.58
CA PHE A 73 -5.66 -15.10 -8.86
C PHE A 73 -5.71 -14.50 -10.26
N ASP A 74 -6.90 -14.37 -10.82
CA ASP A 74 -7.14 -13.87 -12.18
C ASP A 74 -7.41 -12.36 -12.18
N GLN A 75 -7.97 -11.83 -11.09
CA GLN A 75 -8.24 -10.40 -10.94
C GLN A 75 -7.85 -9.88 -9.55
N ALA A 76 -7.56 -8.59 -9.46
CA ALA A 76 -7.27 -7.93 -8.19
C ALA A 76 -8.11 -6.66 -7.99
N ILE A 77 -8.58 -6.44 -6.75
CA ILE A 77 -9.11 -5.16 -6.29
C ILE A 77 -8.17 -4.61 -5.21
N LEU A 78 -7.52 -3.50 -5.52
CA LEU A 78 -6.53 -2.83 -4.69
C LEU A 78 -7.15 -1.60 -4.03
N GLN A 79 -7.52 -1.72 -2.75
CA GLN A 79 -8.17 -0.65 -2.00
C GLN A 79 -7.16 0.06 -1.09
N SER A 80 -6.87 1.33 -1.37
CA SER A 80 -6.15 2.21 -0.45
C SER A 80 -4.76 1.70 -0.01
N ALA A 81 -3.99 1.10 -0.92
CA ALA A 81 -2.52 1.06 -0.86
C ALA A 81 -1.95 0.36 -2.10
N ALA A 82 -0.70 0.65 -2.41
CA ALA A 82 0.10 -0.05 -3.41
C ALA A 82 1.56 -0.15 -2.93
N VAL A 83 2.35 -1.01 -3.54
CA VAL A 83 3.81 -1.04 -3.35
C VAL A 83 4.38 0.38 -3.48
N GLY A 84 5.18 0.78 -2.49
CA GLY A 84 5.66 2.15 -2.31
C GLY A 84 4.95 2.94 -1.21
N ALA A 85 3.83 2.44 -0.67
CA ALA A 85 3.11 3.03 0.46
C ALA A 85 3.95 3.23 1.72
N LEU A 86 4.79 2.25 2.02
CA LEU A 86 5.75 2.32 3.12
C LEU A 86 7.14 1.97 2.57
N PRO A 87 8.22 2.65 3.00
CA PRO A 87 9.55 2.44 2.42
C PRO A 87 10.02 1.00 2.62
N THR A 88 10.09 0.13 1.62
CA THR A 88 10.53 -1.26 1.83
C THR A 88 12.02 -1.28 2.20
N GLY A 89 12.37 -1.61 3.45
CA GLY A 89 13.76 -1.74 3.88
C GLY A 89 14.39 -3.06 3.43
N THR A 90 15.70 -3.20 3.67
CA THR A 90 16.44 -4.45 3.49
C THR A 90 16.52 -5.24 4.80
N VAL A 91 16.96 -6.50 4.72
CA VAL A 91 17.30 -7.30 5.91
C VAL A 91 18.26 -6.53 6.82
N GLU A 92 19.29 -5.90 6.27
CA GLU A 92 20.36 -5.25 7.01
C GLU A 92 19.91 -3.93 7.64
N GLN A 93 19.08 -3.17 6.93
CA GLN A 93 18.65 -1.83 7.37
C GLN A 93 17.43 -1.86 8.29
N GLU A 94 16.52 -2.81 8.10
CA GLU A 94 15.24 -2.84 8.81
C GLU A 94 15.04 -4.15 9.56
N GLY A 95 15.22 -5.30 8.89
CA GLY A 95 15.00 -6.61 9.49
C GLY A 95 15.85 -6.86 10.74
N GLN A 96 17.15 -6.55 10.66
CA GLN A 96 18.10 -6.75 11.75
C GLN A 96 17.83 -5.79 12.91
N ILE A 97 17.51 -4.52 12.64
CA ILE A 97 17.17 -3.54 13.68
C ILE A 97 15.93 -3.99 14.47
N LEU A 98 14.89 -4.45 13.77
CA LEU A 98 13.68 -4.96 14.42
C LEU A 98 13.95 -6.25 15.21
N PHE A 99 14.76 -7.16 14.66
CA PHE A 99 15.16 -8.39 15.34
C PHE A 99 15.94 -8.10 16.64
N ASP A 100 16.95 -7.22 16.57
CA ASP A 100 17.74 -6.84 17.74
C ASP A 100 16.89 -6.08 18.77
N GLY A 101 15.95 -5.27 18.31
CA GLY A 101 14.95 -4.63 19.17
C GLY A 101 14.11 -5.65 19.96
N LEU A 102 13.62 -6.70 19.32
CA LEU A 102 12.88 -7.77 20.00
C LEU A 102 13.75 -8.53 21.01
N VAL A 103 14.98 -8.87 20.61
CA VAL A 103 15.96 -9.54 21.48
C VAL A 103 16.21 -8.70 22.73
N ALA A 104 16.47 -7.40 22.57
CA ALA A 104 16.69 -6.48 23.67
C ALA A 104 15.44 -6.31 24.56
N ALA A 105 14.25 -6.16 23.96
CA ALA A 105 13.00 -5.96 24.69
C ALA A 105 12.61 -7.18 25.55
N LEU A 106 12.99 -8.39 25.13
CA LEU A 106 12.80 -9.63 25.90
C LEU A 106 13.96 -9.95 26.85
N GLY A 107 14.98 -9.10 26.93
CA GLY A 107 16.16 -9.34 27.76
C GLY A 107 16.98 -10.56 27.32
N ILE A 108 16.91 -10.93 26.04
CA ILE A 108 17.69 -12.03 25.48
C ILE A 108 19.15 -11.52 25.32
N PRO A 109 20.17 -12.22 25.84
CA PRO A 109 21.54 -11.75 25.77
C PRO A 109 22.07 -11.61 24.33
N ALA A 110 22.74 -10.49 24.06
CA ALA A 110 23.18 -10.11 22.71
C ALA A 110 24.34 -10.97 22.18
N GLU A 111 25.10 -11.58 23.07
CA GLU A 111 26.23 -12.46 22.79
C GLU A 111 25.83 -13.89 22.37
N LEU A 112 24.56 -14.27 22.58
CA LEU A 112 24.04 -15.55 22.12
C LEU A 112 24.16 -15.66 20.59
N SER A 113 24.34 -16.89 20.12
CA SER A 113 24.30 -17.18 18.68
C SER A 113 22.92 -16.82 18.10
N ALA A 114 22.87 -16.57 16.79
CA ALA A 114 21.61 -16.28 16.10
C ALA A 114 20.55 -17.39 16.31
N LEU A 115 20.99 -18.65 16.33
CA LEU A 115 20.08 -19.78 16.56
C LEU A 115 19.52 -19.79 17.98
N GLU A 116 20.36 -19.59 19.00
CA GLU A 116 19.91 -19.51 20.39
C GLU A 116 18.95 -18.34 20.61
N LYS A 117 19.20 -17.19 20.00
CA LYS A 117 18.27 -16.04 20.03
C LYS A 117 16.90 -16.42 19.44
N VAL A 118 16.89 -17.07 18.28
CA VAL A 118 15.66 -17.54 17.63
C VAL A 118 14.92 -18.59 18.49
N GLU A 119 15.63 -19.53 19.11
CA GLU A 119 15.04 -20.52 20.01
C GLU A 119 14.37 -19.85 21.22
N ARG A 120 15.02 -18.84 21.81
CA ARG A 120 14.44 -18.05 22.91
C ARG A 120 13.22 -17.26 22.47
N LEU A 121 13.26 -16.64 21.29
CA LEU A 121 12.10 -15.94 20.71
C LEU A 121 10.93 -16.90 20.45
N ARG A 122 11.19 -18.12 19.96
CA ARG A 122 10.14 -19.15 19.75
C ARG A 122 9.58 -19.70 21.07
N ALA A 123 10.36 -19.68 22.14
CA ALA A 123 9.92 -20.10 23.46
C ALA A 123 9.13 -19.03 24.22
N ALA A 124 9.24 -17.76 23.82
CA ALA A 124 8.46 -16.66 24.40
C ALA A 124 6.97 -16.81 24.04
N SER A 125 6.10 -16.42 24.96
CA SER A 125 4.66 -16.40 24.70
C SER A 125 4.29 -15.33 23.67
N THR A 126 3.15 -15.50 23.01
CA THR A 126 2.62 -14.52 22.06
C THR A 126 2.43 -13.14 22.70
N GLU A 127 2.01 -13.08 23.97
CA GLU A 127 1.82 -11.82 24.69
C GLU A 127 3.14 -11.10 24.96
N GLU A 128 4.18 -11.84 25.35
CA GLU A 128 5.53 -11.30 25.54
C GLU A 128 6.10 -10.76 24.23
N LEU A 129 5.95 -11.51 23.12
CA LEU A 129 6.40 -11.07 21.80
C LEU A 129 5.68 -9.81 21.32
N LYS A 130 4.35 -9.74 21.53
CA LYS A 130 3.54 -8.58 21.18
C LYS A 130 3.99 -7.35 21.96
N LYS A 131 4.08 -7.46 23.29
CA LYS A 131 4.54 -6.37 24.16
C LYS A 131 5.97 -5.93 23.81
N ALA A 132 6.86 -6.89 23.54
CA ALA A 132 8.24 -6.62 23.19
C ALA A 132 8.33 -5.78 21.91
N GLY A 133 7.62 -6.15 20.86
CA GLY A 133 7.69 -5.37 19.63
C GLY A 133 6.90 -4.05 19.70
N GLU A 134 5.82 -3.94 20.49
CA GLU A 134 5.20 -2.64 20.78
C GLU A 134 6.19 -1.66 21.44
N ALA A 135 7.16 -2.18 22.20
CA ALA A 135 8.21 -1.39 22.85
C ALA A 135 9.44 -1.10 21.95
N THR A 136 9.58 -1.75 20.80
CA THR A 136 10.67 -1.43 19.85
C THR A 136 10.43 -0.06 19.22
N PRO A 137 11.43 0.79 18.96
CA PRO A 137 11.27 1.98 18.10
C PRO A 137 11.37 1.59 16.62
N PRO A 138 10.41 1.89 15.72
CA PRO A 138 9.20 2.72 15.80
C PRO A 138 7.87 1.95 16.03
N GLY A 139 7.90 0.89 16.83
CA GLY A 139 6.81 -0.06 17.06
C GLY A 139 6.98 -1.30 16.19
N LEU A 140 6.23 -2.37 16.51
CA LEU A 140 6.20 -3.65 15.80
C LEU A 140 5.67 -3.44 14.35
N ALA A 141 6.53 -2.98 13.44
CA ALA A 141 6.19 -2.77 12.03
C ALA A 141 6.80 -3.89 11.16
N PHE A 142 6.57 -5.15 11.55
CA PHE A 142 6.97 -6.29 10.72
C PHE A 142 6.11 -6.31 9.45
N ARG A 143 6.75 -5.95 8.33
CA ARG A 143 6.13 -5.78 7.02
C ARG A 143 7.00 -6.44 5.96
N PRO A 144 6.50 -6.60 4.72
CA PRO A 144 7.32 -7.11 3.64
C PRO A 144 8.62 -6.30 3.48
N PHE A 145 9.75 -7.00 3.35
CA PHE A 145 11.09 -6.40 3.19
C PHE A 145 11.89 -7.12 2.09
N HIS A 146 12.92 -6.47 1.57
CA HIS A 146 13.83 -7.08 0.59
C HIS A 146 14.69 -8.16 1.25
N ASP A 147 14.45 -9.43 0.90
CA ASP A 147 15.04 -10.60 1.57
C ASP A 147 16.18 -11.25 0.80
N GLY A 148 16.93 -10.46 0.03
CA GLY A 148 18.02 -11.00 -0.79
C GLY A 148 17.55 -11.57 -2.14
N GLY A 149 16.29 -11.34 -2.53
CA GLY A 149 15.70 -11.93 -3.74
C GLY A 149 15.14 -13.32 -3.55
N LYS A 150 14.82 -13.72 -2.32
CA LYS A 150 14.29 -15.05 -2.00
C LYS A 150 12.78 -15.11 -2.18
N VAL A 151 12.06 -14.12 -1.66
CA VAL A 151 10.65 -13.87 -1.95
C VAL A 151 10.54 -12.56 -2.73
N ILE A 152 11.11 -11.47 -2.21
CA ILE A 152 11.05 -10.16 -2.85
C ILE A 152 12.40 -9.88 -3.52
N PRO A 153 12.45 -9.67 -4.86
CA PRO A 153 13.69 -9.36 -5.56
C PRO A 153 14.51 -8.28 -4.84
N SER A 154 15.82 -8.52 -4.70
CA SER A 154 16.80 -7.50 -4.28
C SER A 154 17.02 -6.40 -5.31
N ALA A 155 16.14 -6.28 -6.31
CA ALA A 155 16.16 -5.19 -7.26
C ALA A 155 15.92 -3.90 -6.48
N ILE A 156 17.01 -3.24 -6.09
CA ILE A 156 16.95 -1.87 -5.65
C ILE A 156 16.80 -1.01 -6.91
N PRO A 157 15.84 -0.08 -6.91
CA PRO A 157 14.72 0.05 -5.97
C PRO A 157 13.52 -0.79 -6.44
N LEU A 158 12.74 -1.37 -5.51
CA LEU A 158 11.43 -1.97 -5.81
C LEU A 158 10.56 -1.01 -6.62
N GLU A 159 10.73 0.28 -6.37
CA GLU A 159 10.10 1.38 -7.08
C GLU A 159 10.41 1.42 -8.59
N ALA A 160 11.50 0.84 -9.07
CA ALA A 160 11.78 0.64 -10.49
C ALA A 160 11.17 -0.69 -10.99
N TRP A 161 11.21 -1.74 -10.17
CA TRP A 161 10.61 -3.03 -10.52
C TRP A 161 9.11 -2.89 -10.80
N ILE A 162 8.39 -2.12 -9.99
CA ILE A 162 6.94 -1.92 -10.14
C ILE A 162 6.56 -1.17 -11.42
N THR A 163 7.49 -0.45 -12.04
CA THR A 163 7.23 0.32 -13.28
C THR A 163 7.50 -0.49 -14.53
N LEU A 164 8.10 -1.69 -14.40
CA LEU A 164 8.38 -2.55 -15.54
C LEU A 164 7.15 -3.42 -15.83
N PRO A 165 6.55 -3.33 -17.04
CA PRO A 165 5.42 -4.18 -17.40
C PRO A 165 5.69 -5.68 -17.26
N SER A 166 6.93 -6.10 -17.54
CA SER A 166 7.39 -7.49 -17.44
C SER A 166 7.44 -8.03 -16.01
N SER A 167 7.34 -7.17 -15.00
CA SER A 167 7.31 -7.56 -13.59
C SER A 167 5.94 -8.05 -13.15
N TYR A 168 4.87 -7.76 -13.89
CA TYR A 168 3.51 -8.16 -13.51
C TYR A 168 3.17 -9.54 -14.04
N ASP A 169 2.40 -10.30 -13.26
CA ASP A 169 1.88 -11.63 -13.64
C ASP A 169 1.23 -11.58 -15.03
N PRO A 170 1.79 -12.28 -16.04
CA PRO A 170 1.27 -12.23 -17.39
C PRO A 170 -0.15 -12.80 -17.51
N ASN A 171 -0.61 -13.60 -16.54
CA ASN A 171 -1.94 -14.20 -16.52
C ASN A 171 -3.00 -13.32 -15.86
N LEU A 172 -2.62 -12.23 -15.18
CA LEU A 172 -3.56 -11.33 -14.53
C LEU A 172 -4.46 -10.66 -15.57
N GLN A 173 -5.78 -10.76 -15.43
CA GLN A 173 -6.73 -10.32 -16.46
C GLN A 173 -7.28 -8.92 -16.19
N SER A 174 -7.58 -8.63 -14.92
CA SER A 174 -8.20 -7.36 -14.52
C SER A 174 -7.65 -6.82 -13.21
N VAL A 175 -7.51 -5.49 -13.12
CA VAL A 175 -7.23 -4.77 -11.87
C VAL A 175 -8.21 -3.62 -11.70
N MET A 176 -8.83 -3.53 -10.52
CA MET A 176 -9.52 -2.33 -10.05
C MET A 176 -8.71 -1.72 -8.91
N ILE A 177 -8.40 -0.44 -8.98
CA ILE A 177 -7.56 0.24 -7.98
C ILE A 177 -8.13 1.59 -7.60
N GLY A 178 -8.09 1.95 -6.32
CA GLY A 178 -8.60 3.23 -5.87
C GLY A 178 -8.31 3.55 -4.42
N SER A 179 -8.78 4.71 -4.00
CA SER A 179 -8.54 5.29 -2.67
C SER A 179 -9.72 6.10 -2.17
N ASN A 180 -9.76 6.26 -0.86
CA ASN A 180 -10.66 7.16 -0.18
C ASN A 180 -10.15 8.61 -0.31
N LYS A 181 -11.03 9.59 -0.11
CA LYS A 181 -10.67 11.00 -0.24
C LYS A 181 -9.68 11.48 0.84
N ASN A 182 -9.86 11.02 2.07
CA ASN A 182 -9.22 11.53 3.27
C ASN A 182 -8.35 10.46 3.94
N GLU A 183 -7.48 9.81 3.16
CA GLU A 183 -6.64 8.69 3.62
C GLU A 183 -5.71 9.02 4.79
N GLY A 184 -5.20 10.25 4.86
CA GLY A 184 -4.26 10.65 5.90
C GLY A 184 -4.93 11.10 7.21
N PHE A 185 -6.25 11.18 7.24
CA PHE A 185 -6.98 11.58 8.45
C PHE A 185 -6.67 10.61 9.60
N GLY A 186 -6.27 11.15 10.74
CA GLY A 186 -5.88 10.37 11.94
C GLY A 186 -4.43 9.88 11.92
N ILE A 187 -3.82 9.69 10.75
CA ILE A 187 -2.39 9.34 10.64
C ILE A 187 -1.51 10.55 11.04
N SER A 188 -2.00 11.75 10.75
CA SER A 188 -1.38 13.03 11.16
C SER A 188 -1.08 13.13 12.66
N ALA A 189 -1.82 12.42 13.52
CA ALA A 189 -1.55 12.37 14.96
C ALA A 189 -0.15 11.80 15.29
N SER A 190 0.42 10.97 14.40
CA SER A 190 1.77 10.41 14.54
C SER A 190 2.87 11.47 14.39
N PHE A 191 2.55 12.67 13.89
CA PHE A 191 3.48 13.79 13.75
C PHE A 191 3.54 14.68 15.00
N GLY A 192 2.85 14.30 16.08
CA GLY A 192 2.86 15.02 17.36
C GLY A 192 1.90 16.22 17.38
N GLU A 193 2.23 17.25 18.16
CA GLU A 193 1.41 18.46 18.26
C GLU A 193 1.37 19.20 16.92
N LEU A 194 0.15 19.44 16.39
CA LEU A 194 -0.07 20.13 15.12
C LEU A 194 -0.54 21.57 15.38
N SER A 195 0.39 22.52 15.38
CA SER A 195 0.10 23.93 15.59
C SER A 195 1.06 24.82 14.79
N LEU A 196 0.73 26.10 14.63
CA LEU A 196 1.62 27.08 14.00
C LEU A 196 2.96 27.17 14.73
N LYS A 197 3.00 26.85 16.02
CA LYS A 197 4.20 26.81 16.84
C LYS A 197 5.14 25.67 16.42
N THR A 198 4.60 24.48 16.12
CA THR A 198 5.40 23.31 15.70
C THR A 198 5.66 23.27 14.20
N TRP A 199 4.87 24.03 13.41
CA TRP A 199 4.94 24.07 11.95
C TRP A 199 6.35 24.28 11.37
N PRO A 200 7.20 25.21 11.85
CA PRO A 200 8.54 25.37 11.28
C PRO A 200 9.42 24.12 11.39
N GLY A 201 9.27 23.35 12.48
CA GLY A 201 9.97 22.08 12.67
C GLY A 201 9.45 20.98 11.73
N LEU A 202 8.12 20.87 11.62
CA LEU A 202 7.46 19.93 10.72
C LEU A 202 7.82 20.21 9.25
N LEU A 203 7.71 21.47 8.82
CA LEU A 203 8.05 21.90 7.47
C LEU A 203 9.51 21.60 7.15
N LYS A 204 10.44 21.84 8.08
CA LYS A 204 11.85 21.50 7.90
C LYS A 204 12.09 20.00 7.74
N ALA A 205 11.32 19.16 8.44
CA ALA A 205 11.41 17.70 8.30
C ALA A 205 10.85 17.22 6.95
N ILE A 206 9.72 17.78 6.52
CA ILE A 206 9.00 17.41 5.29
C ILE A 206 9.69 17.98 4.03
N ALA A 207 10.23 19.18 4.13
CA ALA A 207 10.77 19.96 3.03
C ALA A 207 12.11 20.62 3.44
N PRO A 208 13.20 19.85 3.54
CA PRO A 208 14.44 20.29 4.19
C PRO A 208 15.28 21.29 3.40
N THR A 209 14.94 21.57 2.14
CA THR A 209 15.67 22.53 1.28
C THR A 209 14.74 23.64 0.80
N PRO A 210 15.27 24.84 0.47
CA PRO A 210 14.44 25.94 -0.05
C PRO A 210 13.63 25.57 -1.29
N GLN A 211 14.17 24.68 -2.15
CA GLN A 211 13.47 24.16 -3.31
C GLN A 211 12.29 23.28 -2.90
N PHE A 212 12.49 22.33 -1.99
CA PHE A 212 11.41 21.50 -1.48
C PHE A 212 10.36 22.32 -0.74
N GLU A 213 10.77 23.33 0.02
CA GLU A 213 9.84 24.21 0.74
C GLU A 213 8.95 24.98 -0.24
N THR A 214 9.53 25.51 -1.32
CA THR A 214 8.78 26.21 -2.36
C THR A 214 7.76 25.29 -3.04
N LEU A 215 8.19 24.07 -3.40
CA LEU A 215 7.31 23.07 -4.01
C LEU A 215 6.20 22.62 -3.06
N PHE A 216 6.54 22.37 -1.79
CA PHE A 216 5.59 21.97 -0.76
C PHE A 216 4.53 23.05 -0.54
N LYS A 217 4.93 24.31 -0.40
CA LYS A 217 4.00 25.45 -0.25
C LYS A 217 3.14 25.66 -1.49
N SER A 218 3.68 25.39 -2.68
CA SER A 218 2.88 25.40 -3.92
C SER A 218 1.81 24.31 -3.91
N ALA A 219 2.15 23.12 -3.43
CA ALA A 219 1.27 21.95 -3.35
C ALA A 219 0.18 22.07 -2.28
N TYR A 220 0.56 22.43 -1.05
CA TYR A 220 -0.32 22.37 0.13
C TYR A 220 -0.70 23.74 0.71
N GLY A 221 -0.05 24.80 0.27
CA GLY A 221 -0.21 26.15 0.82
C GLY A 221 0.58 26.38 2.12
N ASP A 222 0.40 27.58 2.67
CA ASP A 222 0.95 27.98 3.97
C ASP A 222 -0.18 28.07 5.01
N PRO A 223 0.01 27.48 6.21
CA PRO A 223 -1.00 27.55 7.25
C PRO A 223 -1.09 28.96 7.87
N LYS A 224 -2.31 29.42 8.13
CA LYS A 224 -2.59 30.68 8.85
C LYS A 224 -3.14 30.44 10.25
N THR A 225 -3.58 29.22 10.53
CA THR A 225 -4.18 28.78 11.79
C THR A 225 -3.70 27.37 12.13
N ASP A 226 -3.84 26.94 13.39
CA ASP A 226 -3.54 25.56 13.79
C ASP A 226 -4.41 24.52 13.05
N LYS A 227 -5.63 24.92 12.68
CA LYS A 227 -6.53 24.11 11.85
C LYS A 227 -5.97 23.92 10.43
N ASP A 228 -5.34 24.93 9.86
CA ASP A 228 -4.68 24.80 8.57
C ASP A 228 -3.47 23.86 8.65
N VAL A 229 -2.69 23.91 9.74
CA VAL A 229 -1.60 22.96 9.99
C VAL A 229 -2.13 21.54 10.01
N THR A 230 -3.19 21.30 10.79
CA THR A 230 -3.84 19.97 10.85
C THR A 230 -4.29 19.51 9.47
N LYS A 231 -4.98 20.37 8.71
CA LYS A 231 -5.46 20.03 7.36
C LYS A 231 -4.32 19.70 6.40
N ILE A 232 -3.22 20.47 6.41
CA ILE A 232 -2.05 20.23 5.57
C ILE A 232 -1.39 18.90 5.95
N VAL A 233 -1.23 18.65 7.26
CA VAL A 233 -0.61 17.43 7.79
C VAL A 233 -1.55 16.21 7.72
N ASP A 234 -2.86 16.37 7.50
CA ASP A 234 -3.76 15.27 7.12
C ASP A 234 -3.60 14.91 5.63
N CYS A 235 -3.36 15.89 4.76
CA CYS A 235 -3.19 15.64 3.33
C CYS A 235 -1.84 14.98 3.03
N TYR A 236 -0.76 15.49 3.63
CA TYR A 236 0.60 15.03 3.36
C TYR A 236 0.84 13.50 3.52
N PRO A 237 0.51 12.85 4.65
CA PRO A 237 0.66 11.40 4.81
C PRO A 237 -0.34 10.63 3.95
N GLY A 238 -1.53 11.19 3.69
CA GLY A 238 -2.49 10.63 2.74
C GLY A 238 -1.88 10.49 1.35
N ASP A 239 -1.17 11.53 0.90
CA ASP A 239 -0.49 11.52 -0.38
C ASP A 239 0.75 10.63 -0.38
N LEU A 240 1.59 10.74 0.67
CA LEU A 240 2.81 9.96 0.84
C LEU A 240 2.57 8.45 0.82
N ILE A 241 1.60 8.00 1.62
CA ILE A 241 1.38 6.58 1.92
C ILE A 241 0.40 5.95 0.94
N PHE A 242 -0.56 6.72 0.40
CA PHE A 242 -1.64 6.14 -0.40
C PHE A 242 -1.70 6.72 -1.81
N GLN A 243 -1.98 8.01 -1.96
CA GLN A 243 -2.31 8.54 -3.28
C GLN A 243 -1.13 8.42 -4.25
N VAL A 244 0.07 8.85 -3.88
CA VAL A 244 1.25 8.80 -4.77
C VAL A 244 1.62 7.36 -5.16
N PRO A 245 1.74 6.39 -4.24
CA PRO A 245 1.95 5.00 -4.60
C PRO A 245 0.86 4.42 -5.51
N ILE A 246 -0.42 4.78 -5.28
CA ILE A 246 -1.54 4.34 -6.11
C ILE A 246 -1.43 4.92 -7.53
N GLU A 247 -1.12 6.22 -7.68
CA GLU A 247 -0.91 6.83 -8.99
C GLU A 247 0.22 6.12 -9.76
N ARG A 248 1.32 5.83 -9.08
CA ARG A 248 2.45 5.11 -9.69
C ARG A 248 2.08 3.68 -10.10
N ALA A 249 1.27 3.00 -9.31
CA ALA A 249 0.75 1.68 -9.66
C ALA A 249 -0.19 1.75 -10.88
N VAL A 250 -1.08 2.75 -10.94
CA VAL A 250 -1.94 3.00 -12.11
C VAL A 250 -1.11 3.26 -13.36
N ASP A 251 -0.09 4.12 -13.27
CA ASP A 251 0.81 4.42 -14.39
C ASP A 251 1.54 3.16 -14.88
N ALA A 252 2.03 2.32 -13.97
CA ALA A 252 2.65 1.05 -14.33
C ALA A 252 1.66 0.07 -14.98
N LEU A 253 0.44 -0.04 -14.45
CA LEU A 253 -0.60 -0.91 -15.00
C LEU A 253 -1.10 -0.43 -16.37
N LEU A 254 -1.04 0.87 -16.66
CA LEU A 254 -1.27 1.40 -18.00
C LEU A 254 -0.20 0.93 -18.98
N GLU A 255 1.08 0.91 -18.57
CA GLU A 255 2.16 0.37 -19.39
C GLU A 255 2.04 -1.15 -19.56
N VAL A 256 1.64 -1.88 -18.51
CA VAL A 256 1.26 -3.30 -18.60
C VAL A 256 0.21 -3.50 -19.69
N LYS A 257 -0.88 -2.74 -19.63
CA LYS A 257 -1.95 -2.82 -20.61
C LYS A 257 -1.46 -2.58 -22.05
N LYS A 258 -0.64 -1.55 -22.27
CA LYS A 258 -0.08 -1.23 -23.60
C LYS A 258 0.86 -2.32 -24.12
N SER A 259 1.59 -2.98 -23.23
CA SER A 259 2.59 -3.98 -23.59
C SER A 259 2.01 -5.37 -23.92
N ARG A 260 0.79 -5.67 -23.44
CA ARG A 260 0.16 -6.99 -23.60
C ARG A 260 -0.56 -7.10 -24.94
N GLN A 261 -0.44 -8.28 -25.56
CA GLN A 261 -1.24 -8.64 -26.73
C GLN A 261 -2.67 -9.02 -26.32
N GLU A 262 -2.81 -9.72 -25.20
CA GLU A 262 -4.10 -10.13 -24.66
C GLU A 262 -4.81 -8.97 -23.94
N PRO A 263 -6.16 -8.91 -23.96
CA PRO A 263 -6.92 -7.88 -23.27
C PRO A 263 -6.62 -7.84 -21.76
N PHE A 264 -6.23 -6.66 -21.27
CA PHE A 264 -6.08 -6.38 -19.85
C PHE A 264 -7.03 -5.25 -19.44
N ARG A 265 -7.89 -5.51 -18.45
CA ARG A 265 -8.87 -4.54 -17.97
C ARG A 265 -8.31 -3.81 -16.76
N LEU A 266 -8.24 -2.48 -16.85
CA LEU A 266 -7.82 -1.62 -15.76
C LEU A 266 -8.97 -0.67 -15.44
N GLU A 267 -9.44 -0.71 -14.21
CA GLU A 267 -10.47 0.17 -13.70
C GLU A 267 -9.90 0.96 -12.52
N ARG A 268 -10.33 2.22 -12.43
CA ARG A 268 -9.87 3.14 -11.40
C ARG A 268 -11.06 3.72 -10.66
N TYR A 269 -10.93 3.88 -9.36
CA TYR A 269 -11.97 4.54 -8.58
C TYR A 269 -11.51 5.54 -7.53
N HIS A 270 -12.46 6.38 -7.15
CA HIS A 270 -12.40 7.36 -6.07
C HIS A 270 -13.57 7.18 -5.12
N PHE A 271 -13.29 7.00 -3.84
CA PHE A 271 -14.33 6.82 -2.83
C PHE A 271 -14.46 8.06 -1.95
N ASP A 272 -15.47 8.89 -2.22
CA ASP A 272 -15.75 10.14 -1.52
C ASP A 272 -16.96 10.04 -0.56
N LEU A 273 -17.56 8.84 -0.42
CA LEU A 273 -18.63 8.60 0.54
C LEU A 273 -18.14 8.76 1.97
N GLU A 274 -18.91 9.52 2.75
CA GLU A 274 -18.67 9.67 4.19
C GLU A 274 -19.60 8.74 4.96
N ILE A 275 -19.19 8.35 6.17
CA ILE A 275 -20.08 7.66 7.11
C ILE A 275 -20.64 8.72 8.07
N GLY A 276 -21.94 8.98 8.02
CA GLY A 276 -22.56 10.08 8.73
C GLY A 276 -22.40 10.00 10.25
N SER A 277 -22.39 8.80 10.84
CA SER A 277 -22.10 8.61 12.28
C SER A 277 -20.66 8.99 12.61
N THR A 278 -19.69 8.60 11.78
CA THR A 278 -18.28 9.00 11.91
C THR A 278 -18.11 10.50 11.71
N THR A 279 -18.73 11.11 10.70
CA THR A 279 -18.67 12.57 10.47
C THR A 279 -19.27 13.36 11.63
N ARG A 280 -20.32 12.84 12.30
CA ARG A 280 -20.88 13.47 13.52
C ARG A 280 -19.93 13.37 14.71
N ALA A 281 -19.28 12.21 14.88
CA ALA A 281 -18.33 11.99 15.98
C ALA A 281 -17.01 12.76 15.76
N LEU A 282 -16.56 12.88 14.51
CA LEU A 282 -15.30 13.49 14.10
C LEU A 282 -15.57 14.49 12.95
N PRO A 283 -16.05 15.71 13.27
CA PRO A 283 -16.37 16.70 12.26
C PRO A 283 -15.17 17.03 11.35
N GLY A 284 -15.36 16.88 10.04
CA GLY A 284 -14.35 17.16 9.03
C GLY A 284 -13.46 15.98 8.64
N CYS A 285 -13.69 14.78 9.18
CA CYS A 285 -12.93 13.58 8.82
C CYS A 285 -13.09 13.15 7.35
N GLY A 286 -14.30 13.33 6.79
CA GLY A 286 -14.59 12.98 5.41
C GLY A 286 -14.60 11.47 5.15
N SER A 287 -14.11 11.06 3.98
CA SER A 287 -13.97 9.65 3.58
C SER A 287 -12.62 9.13 4.03
N ILE A 288 -12.55 8.63 5.26
CA ILE A 288 -11.30 8.23 5.93
C ILE A 288 -10.79 6.87 5.44
N HIS A 289 -9.50 6.58 5.67
CA HIS A 289 -8.89 5.28 5.37
C HIS A 289 -9.70 4.09 5.92
N GLY A 290 -10.06 3.14 5.04
CA GLY A 290 -10.85 1.96 5.39
C GLY A 290 -12.36 2.21 5.55
N GLY A 291 -12.82 3.46 5.40
CA GLY A 291 -14.24 3.82 5.50
C GLY A 291 -15.12 3.14 4.45
N GLU A 292 -14.56 2.74 3.30
CA GLU A 292 -15.28 2.02 2.25
C GLU A 292 -15.64 0.57 2.66
N LEU A 293 -14.94 -0.01 3.62
CA LEU A 293 -15.15 -1.41 4.04
C LEU A 293 -16.57 -1.68 4.54
N LEU A 294 -17.19 -0.72 5.24
CA LEU A 294 -18.58 -0.87 5.67
C LEU A 294 -19.55 -0.90 4.48
N TYR A 295 -19.24 -0.16 3.40
CA TYR A 295 -20.05 -0.17 2.19
C TYR A 295 -19.82 -1.46 1.37
N VAL A 296 -18.59 -1.96 1.34
CA VAL A 296 -18.21 -3.17 0.59
C VAL A 296 -18.74 -4.46 1.22
N PHE A 297 -18.68 -4.61 2.55
CA PHE A 297 -18.94 -5.90 3.21
C PHE A 297 -20.32 -6.09 3.84
N ASP A 298 -21.10 -5.02 4.00
CA ASP A 298 -22.36 -5.01 4.76
C ASP A 298 -22.37 -5.82 6.08
N PRO A 299 -21.38 -5.64 6.98
CA PRO A 299 -21.33 -6.42 8.20
C PRO A 299 -22.55 -6.15 9.09
N PRO A 300 -22.92 -7.07 10.02
CA PRO A 300 -24.10 -6.91 10.87
C PRO A 300 -24.20 -5.57 11.62
N MET A 301 -23.06 -4.97 11.97
CA MET A 301 -22.98 -3.66 12.63
C MET A 301 -23.47 -2.48 11.76
N ASN A 302 -23.66 -2.66 10.45
CA ASN A 302 -24.08 -1.59 9.55
C ASN A 302 -25.48 -1.05 9.85
N GLU A 303 -26.37 -1.86 10.42
CA GLU A 303 -27.72 -1.38 10.78
C GLU A 303 -27.67 -0.26 11.84
N ASP A 304 -26.68 -0.33 12.73
CA ASP A 304 -26.45 0.63 13.81
C ASP A 304 -25.58 1.83 13.36
N VAL A 305 -24.70 1.63 12.37
CA VAL A 305 -23.69 2.61 11.96
C VAL A 305 -24.14 3.45 10.76
N LEU A 306 -24.73 2.82 9.74
CA LEU A 306 -25.13 3.45 8.48
C LEU A 306 -26.61 3.83 8.51
N THR A 307 -26.94 5.00 7.96
CA THR A 307 -28.31 5.43 7.68
C THR A 307 -28.96 4.58 6.57
N ALA A 308 -30.28 4.68 6.40
CA ALA A 308 -30.98 3.97 5.33
C ALA A 308 -30.44 4.32 3.92
N THR A 309 -30.09 5.59 3.70
CA THR A 309 -29.48 6.05 2.43
C THR A 309 -28.09 5.47 2.22
N GLU A 310 -27.26 5.45 3.27
CA GLU A 310 -25.91 4.87 3.20
C GLU A 310 -25.96 3.35 2.96
N ARG A 311 -26.92 2.64 3.57
CA ARG A 311 -27.14 1.21 3.27
C ARG A 311 -27.62 0.97 1.83
N ALA A 312 -28.41 1.88 1.26
CA ALA A 312 -28.77 1.79 -0.16
C ALA A 312 -27.52 1.99 -1.05
N ALA A 313 -26.67 2.96 -0.71
CA ALA A 313 -25.39 3.16 -1.40
C ALA A 313 -24.44 1.95 -1.23
N ALA A 314 -24.40 1.31 -0.06
CA ALA A 314 -23.62 0.09 0.17
C ALA A 314 -24.02 -1.04 -0.79
N LYS A 315 -25.33 -1.24 -1.01
CA LYS A 315 -25.82 -2.22 -1.99
C LYS A 315 -25.33 -1.89 -3.41
N GLU A 316 -25.26 -0.62 -3.77
CA GLU A 316 -24.76 -0.17 -5.07
C GLU A 316 -23.24 -0.35 -5.22
N VAL A 317 -22.48 -0.16 -4.14
CA VAL A 317 -21.05 -0.49 -4.06
C VAL A 317 -20.83 -1.99 -4.24
N GLN A 318 -21.53 -2.83 -3.48
CA GLN A 318 -21.43 -4.30 -3.56
C GLN A 318 -21.73 -4.83 -4.96
N LYS A 319 -22.81 -4.35 -5.59
CA LYS A 319 -23.15 -4.72 -6.96
C LYS A 319 -22.00 -4.48 -7.93
N ARG A 320 -21.27 -3.36 -7.78
CA ARG A 320 -20.16 -2.98 -8.65
C ARG A 320 -18.89 -3.79 -8.36
N TRP A 321 -18.59 -4.09 -7.09
CA TRP A 321 -17.53 -5.05 -6.75
C TRP A 321 -17.81 -6.44 -7.32
N ILE A 322 -19.05 -6.92 -7.19
CA ILE A 322 -19.49 -8.21 -7.75
C ILE A 322 -19.45 -8.18 -9.28
N ALA A 323 -19.85 -7.08 -9.91
CA ALA A 323 -19.74 -6.91 -11.37
C ALA A 323 -18.28 -7.07 -11.82
N PHE A 324 -17.35 -6.37 -11.17
CA PHE A 324 -15.92 -6.48 -11.47
C PHE A 324 -15.41 -7.92 -11.34
N ALA A 325 -15.76 -8.61 -10.24
CA ALA A 325 -15.35 -10.00 -10.02
C ALA A 325 -15.92 -10.97 -11.08
N ASN A 326 -17.07 -10.66 -11.65
CA ASN A 326 -17.71 -11.44 -12.74
C ASN A 326 -17.29 -10.97 -14.15
N GLN A 327 -16.16 -10.28 -14.27
CA GLN A 327 -15.65 -9.73 -15.53
C GLN A 327 -16.62 -8.77 -16.24
N GLN A 328 -17.53 -8.15 -15.49
CA GLN A 328 -18.42 -7.10 -15.98
C GLN A 328 -17.84 -5.73 -15.64
N PRO A 329 -17.99 -4.73 -16.54
CA PRO A 329 -17.48 -3.38 -16.27
C PRO A 329 -18.19 -2.74 -15.09
N VAL A 330 -17.46 -1.93 -14.31
CA VAL A 330 -18.10 -1.04 -13.33
C VAL A 330 -18.69 0.17 -14.06
N LEU A 331 -19.98 0.41 -13.83
CA LEU A 331 -20.75 1.47 -14.48
C LEU A 331 -21.07 2.61 -13.52
N ASP A 332 -21.08 3.83 -14.05
CA ASP A 332 -21.71 4.97 -13.40
C ASP A 332 -23.25 4.85 -13.41
N ASP A 333 -23.95 5.78 -12.76
CA ASP A 333 -25.42 5.77 -12.68
C ASP A 333 -26.11 6.00 -14.03
N HIS A 334 -25.36 6.40 -15.06
CA HIS A 334 -25.83 6.62 -16.43
C HIS A 334 -25.39 5.48 -17.39
N GLY A 335 -24.79 4.41 -16.88
CA GLY A 335 -24.34 3.27 -17.68
C GLY A 335 -23.03 3.48 -18.44
N LYS A 336 -22.21 4.45 -18.04
CA LYS A 336 -20.87 4.70 -18.61
C LYS A 336 -19.78 3.96 -17.84
N VAL A 337 -18.73 3.56 -18.56
CA VAL A 337 -17.50 3.00 -17.99
C VAL A 337 -16.44 4.11 -17.95
N ALA A 338 -15.67 4.20 -16.87
CA ALA A 338 -14.48 5.05 -16.85
C ALA A 338 -13.34 4.42 -17.65
N ILE A 339 -12.69 5.21 -18.51
CA ILE A 339 -11.56 4.78 -19.33
C ILE A 339 -10.26 5.34 -18.72
N VAL A 340 -9.51 4.49 -18.02
CA VAL A 340 -8.30 4.91 -17.30
C VAL A 340 -7.25 5.51 -18.24
N GLU A 341 -7.15 5.03 -19.48
CA GLU A 341 -6.27 5.55 -20.53
C GLU A 341 -6.63 6.98 -20.97
N LYS A 342 -7.87 7.40 -20.75
CA LYS A 342 -8.33 8.78 -20.97
C LYS A 342 -8.22 9.64 -19.70
N GLY A 343 -7.61 9.10 -18.64
CA GLY A 343 -7.50 9.78 -17.36
C GLY A 343 -8.86 9.88 -16.67
N GLU A 344 -9.69 8.84 -16.72
CA GLU A 344 -10.99 8.79 -16.07
C GLU A 344 -11.00 7.81 -14.88
N ALA A 345 -11.89 8.05 -13.92
CA ALA A 345 -12.18 7.13 -12.81
C ALA A 345 -13.68 7.08 -12.51
N ILE A 346 -14.13 5.98 -11.91
CA ILE A 346 -15.44 5.87 -11.28
C ILE A 346 -15.39 6.57 -9.91
N ILE A 347 -16.29 7.51 -9.66
CA ILE A 347 -16.31 8.30 -8.44
C ILE A 347 -17.59 8.02 -7.67
N TRP A 348 -17.47 7.49 -6.46
CA TRP A 348 -18.56 7.47 -5.49
C TRP A 348 -18.59 8.80 -4.76
N THR A 349 -19.49 9.69 -5.16
CA THR A 349 -19.55 11.06 -4.64
C THR A 349 -20.19 11.11 -3.25
N LYS A 350 -19.87 12.16 -2.48
CA LYS A 350 -20.42 12.38 -1.12
C LYS A 350 -21.95 12.37 -1.05
N ASP A 351 -22.63 12.68 -2.14
CA ASP A 351 -24.10 12.68 -2.25
C ASP A 351 -24.67 11.39 -2.86
N TYR A 352 -23.94 10.28 -2.72
CA TYR A 352 -24.38 8.92 -3.05
C TYR A 352 -24.63 8.67 -4.54
N ARG A 353 -24.03 9.48 -5.43
CA ARG A 353 -24.01 9.23 -6.87
C ARG A 353 -22.74 8.49 -7.27
N VAL A 354 -22.84 7.78 -8.38
CA VAL A 354 -21.69 7.19 -9.08
C VAL A 354 -21.55 7.89 -10.43
N GLU A 355 -20.41 8.53 -10.66
CA GLU A 355 -20.12 9.28 -11.89
C GLU A 355 -18.76 8.89 -12.48
N VAL A 356 -18.61 9.06 -13.80
CA VAL A 356 -17.28 9.10 -14.43
C VAL A 356 -16.71 10.51 -14.28
N GLY A 357 -15.53 10.62 -13.68
CA GLY A 357 -14.84 11.90 -13.48
C GLY A 357 -13.34 11.81 -13.69
N GLU A 358 -12.61 12.82 -13.23
CA GLU A 358 -11.16 12.92 -13.37
C GLU A 358 -10.45 11.75 -12.67
N GLY A 359 -9.58 11.10 -13.42
CA GLY A 359 -8.80 9.96 -12.98
C GLY A 359 -7.81 10.35 -11.91
N ARG A 360 -6.88 11.27 -12.18
CA ARG A 360 -5.88 11.66 -11.18
C ARG A 360 -6.51 12.51 -10.08
N ARG A 361 -6.32 12.09 -8.82
CA ARG A 361 -6.81 12.86 -7.66
C ARG A 361 -5.85 13.99 -7.28
N LEU A 362 -4.56 13.78 -7.52
CA LEU A 362 -3.51 14.73 -7.18
C LEU A 362 -3.45 15.87 -8.21
N SER A 363 -3.43 17.11 -7.71
CA SER A 363 -3.19 18.28 -8.57
C SER A 363 -1.78 18.27 -9.16
N GLU A 364 -1.58 18.97 -10.27
CA GLU A 364 -0.25 19.14 -10.90
C GLU A 364 0.82 19.65 -9.92
N LYS A 365 0.45 20.53 -8.99
CA LYS A 365 1.38 21.08 -7.99
C LYS A 365 1.81 20.03 -6.98
N VAL A 366 0.88 19.17 -6.56
CA VAL A 366 1.16 18.07 -5.63
C VAL A 366 2.03 17.03 -6.32
N LEU A 367 1.72 16.68 -7.57
CA LEU A 367 2.54 15.79 -8.38
C LEU A 367 3.98 16.33 -8.54
N ALA A 368 4.15 17.61 -8.88
CA ALA A 368 5.47 18.22 -9.02
C ALA A 368 6.32 18.16 -7.73
N TYR A 369 5.69 18.35 -6.56
CA TYR A 369 6.39 18.17 -5.29
C TYR A 369 6.83 16.72 -5.08
N TRP A 370 5.94 15.75 -5.28
CA TRP A 370 6.25 14.33 -5.06
C TRP A 370 7.24 13.76 -6.08
N GLU A 371 7.19 14.19 -7.34
CA GLU A 371 8.18 13.85 -8.35
C GLU A 371 9.58 14.31 -7.95
N ALA A 372 9.70 15.54 -7.43
CA ALA A 372 10.97 16.04 -6.92
C ALA A 372 11.46 15.22 -5.71
N VAL A 373 10.56 14.82 -4.81
CA VAL A 373 10.89 13.99 -3.63
C VAL A 373 11.40 12.61 -4.07
N ILE A 374 10.67 11.96 -4.98
CA ILE A 374 11.03 10.64 -5.51
C ILE A 374 12.38 10.70 -6.24
N LYS A 375 12.58 11.71 -7.10
CA LYS A 375 13.83 11.90 -7.83
C LYS A 375 15.02 12.03 -6.88
N ALA A 376 14.91 12.88 -5.86
CA ALA A 376 15.97 13.04 -4.87
C ALA A 376 16.22 11.76 -4.06
N LYS A 377 15.17 10.97 -3.75
CA LYS A 377 15.31 9.66 -3.09
C LYS A 377 16.11 8.69 -3.98
N LEU A 378 15.75 8.59 -5.25
CA LEU A 378 16.43 7.71 -6.21
C LEU A 378 17.89 8.12 -6.44
N GLU A 379 18.19 9.41 -6.55
CA GLU A 379 19.56 9.92 -6.67
C GLU A 379 20.42 9.56 -5.45
N ARG A 380 19.88 9.65 -4.23
CA ARG A 380 20.59 9.24 -3.00
C ARG A 380 20.86 7.74 -2.98
N ILE A 381 19.89 6.93 -3.38
CA ILE A 381 20.06 5.48 -3.49
C ILE A 381 21.18 5.16 -4.48
N GLN A 382 21.17 5.78 -5.66
CA GLN A 382 22.21 5.58 -6.67
C GLN A 382 23.61 5.99 -6.16
N GLN A 383 23.72 7.15 -5.50
CA GLN A 383 24.98 7.59 -4.91
C GLN A 383 25.51 6.62 -3.84
N GLY A 384 24.63 6.04 -3.03
CA GLY A 384 24.99 5.01 -2.06
C GLY A 384 25.52 3.74 -2.72
N LEU A 385 24.86 3.28 -3.79
CA LEU A 385 25.31 2.13 -4.58
C LEU A 385 26.68 2.39 -5.24
N ASP A 386 26.87 3.57 -5.82
CA ASP A 386 28.12 3.97 -6.46
C ASP A 386 29.29 4.08 -5.48
N ALA A 387 29.02 4.52 -4.24
CA ALA A 387 30.02 4.56 -3.18
C ALA A 387 30.44 3.15 -2.75
N HIS A 388 29.48 2.24 -2.57
CA HIS A 388 29.74 0.84 -2.21
C HIS A 388 30.55 0.11 -3.29
N HIS A 389 30.24 0.34 -4.57
CA HIS A 389 31.01 -0.23 -5.69
C HIS A 389 32.45 0.28 -5.80
N LYS A 390 32.80 1.42 -5.18
CA LYS A 390 34.19 1.93 -5.16
C LYS A 390 35.01 1.37 -3.99
N GLU A 391 34.35 0.80 -2.99
CA GLU A 391 34.99 0.21 -1.80
C GLU A 391 35.29 -1.29 -1.97
N ILE A 392 34.67 -1.93 -2.96
CA ILE A 392 34.92 -3.30 -3.43
C ILE A 392 35.92 -3.25 -4.59
#